data_AF-A0A3C1U7L1-F1
#
_entry.id   AF-A0A3C1U7L1-F1
#
_cell.length_a   1.000
_cell.length_b   1.000
_cell.length_c   1.000
_cell.angle_alpha   90.00
_cell.angle_beta   90.00
_cell.angle_gamma   90.00
#
_symmetry.space_group_name_H-M   'P 1'
#
loop_
_entity.id
_entity.type
_entity.pdbx_description
1 polymer ?
#
loop_
_entity_poly.entity_id
_entity_poly.type
_entity_poly.pdbx_seq_one_letter_code
_entity_poly.pdbx_strand_id
1 'polypeptide(L)' 'MVTVGACHAMYVAMSAILDEGDEVIVPDPYFVPYYDQVTMAGGKFVPLETNFE' A
#
# COMPACT_ATOMS: atom_id res chain seq x y z
N MET A 1 -2.19 -8.22 -17.83
CA MET A 1 -0.91 -7.63 -17.39
C MET A 1 -0.12 -8.73 -16.68
N VAL A 2 1.14 -8.94 -17.01
CA VAL A 2 2.04 -9.86 -16.30
C VAL A 2 3.05 -9.02 -15.55
N THR A 3 3.23 -9.27 -14.25
CA THR A 3 4.18 -8.53 -13.38
C THR A 3 5.25 -9.48 -12.84
N VAL A 4 6.33 -8.94 -12.28
CA VAL A 4 7.45 -9.75 -11.71
C VAL A 4 7.16 -10.28 -10.29
N GLY A 5 5.90 -10.24 -9.84
CA GLY A 5 5.46 -10.72 -8.53
C GLY A 5 4.47 -9.79 -7.83
N ALA A 6 3.98 -10.23 -6.66
CA ALA A 6 2.96 -9.50 -5.90
C ALA A 6 3.43 -8.12 -5.44
N CYS A 7 4.69 -7.99 -5.02
CA CYS A 7 5.26 -6.70 -4.62
C CYS A 7 5.22 -5.68 -5.76
N HIS A 8 5.68 -6.05 -6.96
CA HIS A 8 5.62 -5.15 -8.13
C HIS A 8 4.18 -4.90 -8.60
N ALA A 9 3.32 -5.92 -8.55
CA ALA A 9 1.90 -5.76 -8.88
C ALA A 9 1.21 -4.73 -7.97
N MET A 10 1.49 -4.78 -6.67
CA MET A 10 0.90 -3.87 -5.69
C MET A 10 1.34 -2.43 -5.94
N TYR A 11 2.63 -2.21 -6.21
CA TYR A 11 3.14 -0.88 -6.56
C TYR A 11 2.46 -0.31 -7.82
N VAL A 12 2.34 -1.10 -8.88
CA VAL A 12 1.68 -0.67 -10.12
C VAL A 12 0.20 -0.41 -9.89
N ALA A 13 -0.47 -1.22 -9.07
CA ALA A 13 -1.88 -1.02 -8.72
C ALA A 13 -2.07 0.29 -7.94
N MET A 14 -1.29 0.52 -6.88
CA MET A 14 -1.34 1.75 -6.09
C MET A 14 -1.08 2.99 -6.96
N SER A 15 -0.04 2.94 -7.80
CA SER A 15 0.32 4.05 -8.70
C SER A 15 -0.75 4.35 -9.75
N ALA A 16 -1.63 3.38 -10.06
CA ALA A 16 -2.68 3.53 -11.06
C ALA A 16 -4.01 4.03 -10.47
N ILE A 17 -4.23 3.88 -9.17
CA ILE A 17 -5.53 4.15 -8.52
C ILE A 17 -5.51 5.30 -7.51
N LEU A 18 -4.34 5.65 -6.97
CA LEU A 18 -4.22 6.68 -5.96
C LEU A 18 -4.00 8.04 -6.59
N ASP A 19 -4.73 9.03 -6.10
CA ASP A 19 -4.43 10.45 -6.33
C ASP A 19 -3.53 10.99 -5.18
N GLU A 20 -2.89 12.14 -5.41
CA GLU A 20 -2.02 12.75 -4.39
C GLU A 20 -2.80 13.08 -3.10
N GLY A 21 -2.31 12.56 -1.98
CA GLY A 21 -2.88 12.78 -0.66
C GLY A 21 -3.94 11.76 -0.23
N ASP A 22 -4.32 10.80 -1.09
CA ASP A 22 -5.27 9.75 -0.74
C ASP A 22 -4.78 8.91 0.44
N GLU A 23 -5.68 8.61 1.38
CA GLU A 23 -5.35 7.79 2.53
C GLU A 23 -5.44 6.29 2.21
N VAL A 24 -4.35 5.57 2.45
CA VAL A 24 -4.32 4.12 2.31
C VAL A 24 -4.26 3.49 3.69
N ILE A 25 -5.37 2.83 4.06
CA ILE A 25 -5.51 2.14 5.34
C ILE A 25 -4.85 0.76 5.23
N VAL A 26 -3.90 0.48 6.12
CA VAL A 26 -3.12 -0.77 6.12
C VAL A 26 -3.21 -1.46 7.48
N PRO A 27 -3.67 -2.72 7.57
CA PRO A 27 -3.78 -3.44 8.83
C PRO A 27 -2.40 -3.76 9.42
N ASP A 28 -2.20 -3.49 10.71
CA ASP A 28 -0.97 -3.77 11.45
C ASP A 28 -1.09 -5.10 12.23
N PRO A 29 -0.11 -6.03 12.12
CA PRO A 29 1.16 -5.90 11.41
C PRO A 29 1.05 -6.11 9.90
N TYR A 30 1.81 -5.32 9.12
CA TYR A 30 1.76 -5.32 7.65
C TYR A 30 3.05 -5.80 6.98
N PHE A 31 2.95 -6.07 5.68
CA PHE A 31 4.12 -6.31 4.83
C PHE A 31 4.87 -4.99 4.60
N VAL A 32 6.07 -4.87 5.19
CA VAL A 32 6.86 -3.63 5.28
C VAL A 32 6.87 -2.75 4.02
N PRO A 33 7.02 -3.30 2.78
CA PRO A 33 7.02 -2.49 1.56
C PRO A 33 5.75 -1.68 1.29
N TYR A 34 4.62 -1.98 1.93
CA TYR A 34 3.39 -1.18 1.76
C TYR A 34 3.57 0.28 2.18
N TYR A 35 4.37 0.56 3.20
CA TYR A 35 4.68 1.93 3.59
C TYR A 35 5.34 2.71 2.43
N ASP A 36 6.40 2.14 1.85
CA ASP A 36 7.14 2.76 0.76
C ASP A 36 6.28 2.85 -0.50
N GLN A 37 5.53 1.80 -0.84
CA GLN A 37 4.70 1.76 -2.04
C GLN A 37 3.56 2.79 -2.03
N VAL A 38 2.90 2.96 -0.87
CA VAL A 38 1.87 3.99 -0.69
C VAL A 38 2.48 5.38 -0.83
N THR A 39 3.61 5.63 -0.14
CA THR A 39 4.28 6.93 -0.17
C THR A 39 4.79 7.28 -1.58
N MET A 40 5.38 6.32 -2.29
CA MET A 40 5.87 6.51 -3.66
C MET A 40 4.73 6.73 -4.68
N ALA A 41 3.53 6.20 -4.40
CA ALA A 41 2.35 6.42 -5.21
C ALA A 41 1.62 7.74 -4.87
N GLY A 42 2.17 8.57 -3.97
CA GLY A 42 1.58 9.84 -3.56
C GLY A 42 0.49 9.74 -2.49
N GLY A 43 0.23 8.53 -1.99
CA GLY A 43 -0.73 8.29 -0.92
C GLY A 43 -0.15 8.54 0.47
N LYS A 44 -1.05 8.77 1.43
CA LYS A 44 -0.76 8.86 2.86
C LYS A 44 -0.98 7.51 3.53
N PHE A 45 0.09 6.93 4.07
CA PHE A 45 0.02 5.66 4.79
C PHE A 45 -0.67 5.82 6.17
N VAL A 46 -1.71 5.03 6.41
CA VAL A 46 -2.47 5.02 7.68
C VAL A 46 -2.52 3.60 8.25
N PRO A 47 -1.72 3.28 9.29
CA PRO A 47 -1.79 1.97 9.92
C PRO A 47 -3.07 1.83 10.75
N LEU A 48 -3.71 0.66 10.66
CA LEU A 48 -4.87 0.26 11.46
C LEU A 48 -4.48 -0.87 12.39
N GLU A 49 -4.47 -0.61 13.70
CA GLU A 49 -4.19 -1.62 14.72
C GLU A 49 -5.19 -2.78 14.64
N THR A 50 -4.70 -4.02 14.55
CA THR A 50 -5.54 -5.22 14.58
C THR A 50 -5.36 -5.98 15.89
N ASN A 51 -6.42 -6.66 16.33
CA ASN A 51 -6.46 -7.40 17.58
C ASN A 51 -6.77 -8.88 17.30
N PHE A 52 -6.21 -9.77 18.11
CA PHE A 52 -6.59 -11.19 18.13
C PHE A 52 -7.71 -11.36 19.15
N GLU A 53 -8.96 -11.45 18.69
CA GLU A 53 -10.11 -11.86 19.51
C GLU A 53 -10.12 -13.38 19.76
#